data_AF-A0A1I8JG57-F1
#
_entry.id   AF-A0A1I8JG57-F1
#
_cell.length_a   1.000
_cell.length_b   1.000
_cell.length_c   1.000
_cell.angle_alpha   90.00
_cell.angle_beta   90.00
_cell.angle_gamma   90.00
#
_symmetry.space_group_name_H-M   'P 1'
#
loop_
_entity.id
_entity.type
_entity.pdbx_description
1 polymer ?
#
loop_
_entity_poly.entity_id
_entity_poly.type
_entity_poly.pdbx_seq_one_letter_code
_entity_poly.pdbx_strand_id
1 'polypeptide(L)'
;MLRSLTTLQGQLFVTLKYLVKKVICHADGFKLQGVKPYHVKTITFRMVEETPPEQWKPENLVILVRRALQMLHDSAESNCKPDNAHGRIMEHFFLSDTALYLKGLNRNESEQILSRIVSTLKAVIEKLPQLLVQFIGSLTPINESGRFYFHPFQILPNLTARLTVKSDPLKYEEIYDVVRECLQRLTKDDCSLQSQENLALLISRLPDCAFTTREALKALACIKFGYQKTAERIVSHCRGHSVNRGIVWSAEKPSAAANFDVVWQYLRSHDSTWKFCFQFDERPVFKFLPVTLAALFPLQLMNKPGCFFINSEALMLALNLELRTIGDFQSKIAEVTQREDADDLELLTAAMFASDIHESKLIFNRLVRQSSQIPATIQAVLKRRW
;
A
#
# COMPACT_ATOMS: atom_id res chain seq x y z
N MET A 1 -8.56 5.27 16.75
CA MET A 1 -10.02 5.12 16.60
C MET A 1 -10.42 4.52 15.26
N LEU A 2 -10.29 5.17 14.09
CA LEU A 2 -10.62 4.51 12.80
C LEU A 2 -9.83 3.22 12.52
N ARG A 3 -8.56 3.17 12.95
CA ARG A 3 -7.69 1.97 12.83
C ARG A 3 -8.04 0.84 13.80
N SER A 4 -8.99 1.07 14.70
CA SER A 4 -9.39 0.15 15.77
C SER A 4 -10.84 -0.31 15.60
N LEU A 5 -11.49 0.06 14.48
CA LEU A 5 -12.83 -0.41 14.19
C LEU A 5 -12.81 -1.91 13.94
N THR A 6 -13.83 -2.61 14.45
CA THR A 6 -14.10 -3.98 14.03
C THR A 6 -14.49 -4.01 12.55
N THR A 7 -14.45 -5.19 11.92
CA THR A 7 -14.89 -5.36 10.52
C THR A 7 -16.27 -4.77 10.28
N LEU A 8 -17.22 -5.05 11.17
CA LEU A 8 -18.60 -4.57 11.05
C LEU A 8 -18.71 -3.04 11.21
N GLN A 9 -17.98 -2.46 12.17
CA GLN A 9 -17.90 -1.01 12.33
C GLN A 9 -17.24 -0.34 11.11
N GLY A 10 -16.23 -0.98 10.52
CA GLY A 10 -15.61 -0.56 9.26
C GLY A 10 -16.58 -0.61 8.08
N GLN A 11 -17.39 -1.67 7.97
CA GLN A 11 -18.44 -1.79 6.95
C GLN A 11 -19.50 -0.69 7.09
N LEU A 12 -19.92 -0.35 8.31
CA LEU A 12 -20.79 0.79 8.59
C LEU A 12 -20.15 2.09 8.05
N PHE A 13 -18.90 2.38 8.42
CA PHE A 13 -18.18 3.57 7.97
C PHE A 13 -18.10 3.67 6.45
N VAL A 14 -17.72 2.58 5.77
CA VAL A 14 -17.59 2.54 4.30
C VAL A 14 -18.94 2.75 3.63
N THR A 15 -20.00 2.10 4.15
CA THR A 15 -21.36 2.26 3.64
C THR A 15 -21.85 3.70 3.78
N LEU A 16 -21.67 4.32 4.94
CA LEU A 16 -22.04 5.72 5.16
C LEU A 16 -21.23 6.66 4.25
N LYS A 17 -19.94 6.39 4.06
CA LYS A 17 -19.09 7.16 3.15
C LYS A 17 -19.58 7.07 1.70
N TYR A 18 -20.01 5.89 1.26
CA TYR A 18 -20.64 5.71 -0.06
C TYR A 18 -21.93 6.53 -0.15
N LEU A 19 -22.87 6.36 0.79
CA LEU A 19 -24.15 7.06 0.76
C LEU A 19 -23.96 8.59 0.74
N VAL A 20 -23.08 9.12 1.59
CA VAL A 20 -22.82 10.57 1.60
C VAL A 20 -22.10 11.03 0.34
N LYS A 21 -21.01 10.37 -0.08
CA LYS A 21 -20.16 10.87 -1.17
C LYS A 21 -20.75 10.62 -2.55
N LYS A 22 -21.38 9.45 -2.76
CA LYS A 22 -21.82 8.96 -4.07
C LYS A 22 -23.32 9.08 -4.29
N VAL A 23 -24.14 9.04 -3.24
CA VAL A 23 -25.59 9.21 -3.38
C VAL A 23 -26.01 10.65 -3.06
N ILE A 24 -25.63 11.19 -1.90
CA ILE A 24 -26.09 12.51 -1.45
C ILE A 24 -25.37 13.64 -2.18
N CYS A 25 -24.03 13.61 -2.21
CA CYS A 25 -23.24 14.75 -2.70
C CYS A 25 -22.89 14.70 -4.20
N HIS A 26 -23.09 13.56 -4.87
CA HIS A 26 -22.67 13.40 -6.26
C HIS A 26 -23.60 14.12 -7.24
N ALA A 27 -23.07 14.49 -8.41
CA ALA A 27 -23.83 15.18 -9.45
C ALA A 27 -24.99 14.31 -9.99
N ASP A 28 -24.74 13.01 -10.18
CA ASP A 28 -25.75 12.03 -10.62
C ASP A 28 -26.65 11.51 -9.47
N GLY A 29 -26.44 12.02 -8.25
CA GLY A 29 -27.25 11.71 -7.08
C GLY A 29 -28.17 12.88 -6.72
N PHE A 30 -28.26 13.19 -5.42
CA PHE A 30 -29.07 14.32 -4.92
C PHE A 30 -28.39 15.69 -5.10
N LYS A 31 -27.12 15.73 -5.55
CA LYS A 31 -26.34 16.95 -5.82
C LYS A 31 -26.36 17.93 -4.64
N LEU A 32 -26.26 17.40 -3.43
CA LEU A 32 -26.29 18.18 -2.20
C LEU A 32 -24.88 18.64 -1.82
N GLN A 33 -24.72 19.92 -1.50
CA GLN A 33 -23.45 20.45 -0.99
C GLN A 33 -23.47 20.59 0.54
N GLY A 34 -22.31 20.78 1.14
CA GLY A 34 -22.15 21.04 2.57
C GLY A 34 -21.72 19.84 3.41
N VAL A 35 -22.27 18.64 3.16
CA VAL A 35 -21.90 17.41 3.89
C VAL A 35 -20.56 16.86 3.38
N LYS A 36 -19.76 16.24 4.26
CA LYS A 36 -18.37 15.83 4.01
C LYS A 36 -18.06 14.48 4.63
N PRO A 37 -16.96 13.83 4.19
CA PRO A 37 -16.43 12.63 4.84
C PRO A 37 -16.15 12.81 6.35
N TYR A 38 -15.88 14.04 6.81
CA TYR A 38 -15.66 14.29 8.24
C TYR A 38 -16.94 14.14 9.07
N HIS A 39 -18.10 14.57 8.56
CA HIS A 39 -19.40 14.32 9.23
C HIS A 39 -19.67 12.83 9.37
N VAL A 40 -19.37 12.04 8.32
CA VAL A 40 -19.45 10.57 8.38
C VAL A 40 -18.54 9.98 9.45
N LYS A 41 -17.30 10.48 9.54
CA LYS A 41 -16.34 10.05 10.56
C LYS A 41 -16.85 10.33 11.98
N THR A 42 -17.38 11.53 12.22
CA THR A 42 -17.97 11.91 13.52
C THR A 42 -19.15 11.03 13.89
N ILE A 43 -20.09 10.82 12.98
CA ILE A 43 -21.24 9.93 13.18
C ILE A 43 -20.80 8.50 13.46
N THR A 44 -19.77 8.01 12.76
CA THR A 44 -19.22 6.67 13.00
C THR A 44 -18.66 6.54 14.41
N PHE A 45 -17.95 7.55 14.92
CA PHE A 45 -17.44 7.52 16.29
C PHE A 45 -18.56 7.55 17.32
N ARG A 46 -19.59 8.38 17.12
CA ARG A 46 -20.80 8.36 17.96
C ARG A 46 -21.49 7.00 17.94
N MET A 47 -21.64 6.38 16.76
CA MET A 47 -22.20 5.03 16.67
C MET A 47 -21.39 4.03 17.50
N VAL A 48 -20.05 4.09 17.45
CA VAL A 48 -19.18 3.20 18.24
C VAL A 48 -19.35 3.42 19.74
N GLU A 49 -19.53 4.67 20.17
CA GLU A 49 -19.73 5.03 21.58
C GLU A 49 -21.15 4.68 22.09
N GLU A 50 -22.19 4.97 21.29
CA GLU A 50 -23.59 4.87 21.69
C GLU A 50 -24.27 3.52 21.33
N THR A 51 -23.58 2.62 20.64
CA THR A 51 -24.14 1.30 20.26
C THR A 51 -23.54 0.22 21.16
N PRO A 52 -24.36 -0.46 21.98
CA PRO A 52 -23.90 -1.56 22.83
C PRO A 52 -23.16 -2.64 22.04
N PRO A 53 -22.09 -3.25 22.60
CA PRO A 53 -21.31 -4.31 21.94
C PRO A 53 -22.18 -5.44 21.36
N GLU A 54 -23.26 -5.81 22.04
CA GLU A 54 -24.17 -6.91 21.68
C GLU A 54 -25.00 -6.61 20.42
N GLN A 55 -25.13 -5.33 20.05
CA GLN A 55 -25.87 -4.91 18.85
C GLN A 55 -24.99 -4.95 17.59
N TRP A 56 -23.66 -5.02 17.73
CA TRP A 56 -22.72 -5.12 16.61
C TRP A 56 -22.70 -6.54 16.02
N LYS A 57 -23.81 -6.93 15.40
CA LYS A 57 -23.98 -8.20 14.68
C LYS A 57 -24.23 -7.97 13.18
N PRO A 58 -23.75 -8.86 12.28
CA PRO A 58 -23.93 -8.71 10.84
C PRO A 58 -25.38 -8.46 10.40
N GLU A 59 -26.34 -9.17 11.01
CA GLU A 59 -27.78 -9.03 10.75
C GLU A 59 -28.33 -7.63 11.08
N ASN A 60 -27.67 -6.89 11.98
CA ASN A 60 -28.07 -5.55 12.38
C ASN A 60 -27.47 -4.46 11.51
N LEU A 61 -26.55 -4.76 10.57
CA LEU A 61 -25.81 -3.73 9.81
C LEU A 61 -26.73 -2.71 9.15
N VAL A 62 -27.81 -3.16 8.50
CA VAL A 62 -28.77 -2.26 7.82
C VAL A 62 -29.47 -1.33 8.82
N ILE A 63 -29.85 -1.85 10.00
CA ILE A 63 -30.48 -1.06 11.06
C ILE A 63 -29.48 -0.05 11.63
N LEU A 64 -28.22 -0.44 11.81
CA LEU A 64 -27.15 0.45 12.28
C LEU A 64 -26.84 1.56 11.26
N VAL A 65 -26.83 1.25 9.96
CA VAL A 65 -26.70 2.26 8.88
C VAL A 65 -27.87 3.23 8.93
N ARG A 66 -29.10 2.73 9.09
CA ARG A 66 -30.31 3.55 9.22
C ARG A 66 -30.23 4.48 10.43
N ARG A 67 -29.86 3.95 11.60
CA ARG A 67 -29.66 4.74 12.83
C ARG A 67 -28.61 5.83 12.63
N ALA A 68 -27.49 5.50 12.00
CA ALA A 68 -26.43 6.48 11.74
C ALA A 68 -26.88 7.63 10.82
N LEU A 69 -27.66 7.32 9.79
CA LEU A 69 -28.27 8.36 8.93
C LEU A 69 -29.31 9.18 9.71
N GLN A 70 -30.09 8.53 10.59
CA GLN A 70 -31.05 9.22 11.45
C GLN A 70 -30.36 10.20 12.40
N MET A 71 -29.23 9.81 13.01
CA MET A 71 -28.47 10.74 13.85
C MET A 71 -27.99 11.98 13.08
N LEU A 72 -27.56 11.80 11.82
CA LEU A 72 -27.20 12.93 10.95
C LEU A 72 -28.43 13.77 10.58
N HIS A 73 -29.56 13.14 10.33
CA HIS A 73 -30.85 13.79 10.06
C HIS A 73 -31.27 14.65 11.25
N ASP A 74 -31.36 14.07 12.46
CA ASP A 74 -31.82 14.74 13.67
C ASP A 74 -30.87 15.88 14.06
N SER A 75 -29.57 15.70 13.83
CA SER A 75 -28.56 16.75 14.01
C SER A 75 -28.82 17.93 13.06
N ALA A 76 -29.11 17.66 11.78
CA ALA A 76 -29.42 18.72 10.81
C ALA A 76 -30.77 19.40 11.10
N GLU A 77 -31.79 18.63 11.48
CA GLU A 77 -33.13 19.11 11.81
C GLU A 77 -33.10 20.01 13.05
N SER A 78 -32.45 19.57 14.14
CA SER A 78 -32.32 20.36 15.37
C SER A 78 -31.58 21.69 15.17
N ASN A 79 -30.77 21.79 14.13
CA ASN A 79 -30.00 22.97 13.77
C ASN A 79 -30.63 23.77 12.61
N CYS A 80 -31.77 23.35 12.07
CA CYS A 80 -32.51 24.08 11.04
C CYS A 80 -33.33 25.22 11.68
N LYS A 81 -32.61 26.22 12.20
CA LYS A 81 -33.19 27.37 12.91
C LYS A 81 -32.75 28.70 12.27
N PRO A 82 -33.56 29.77 12.34
CA PRO A 82 -33.23 31.07 11.76
C PRO A 82 -31.93 31.70 12.32
N ASP A 83 -31.52 31.34 13.53
CA ASP A 83 -30.32 31.84 14.21
C ASP A 83 -29.03 31.09 13.81
N ASN A 84 -29.13 29.98 13.06
CA ASN A 84 -27.98 29.19 12.62
C ASN A 84 -27.39 29.70 11.29
N ALA A 85 -26.98 30.96 11.26
CA ALA A 85 -26.37 31.61 10.07
C ALA A 85 -25.02 30.99 9.65
N HIS A 86 -24.39 30.22 10.54
CA HIS A 86 -23.07 29.62 10.30
C HIS A 86 -23.15 28.19 9.74
N GLY A 87 -24.35 27.60 9.67
CA GLY A 87 -24.53 26.24 9.18
C GLY A 87 -23.90 25.18 10.09
N ARG A 88 -23.99 25.37 11.42
CA ARG A 88 -23.66 24.35 12.41
C ARG A 88 -24.55 23.13 12.15
N ILE A 89 -23.98 21.94 12.23
CA ILE A 89 -24.73 20.70 12.04
C ILE A 89 -24.62 19.75 13.23
N MET A 90 -23.45 19.64 13.88
CA MET A 90 -23.26 18.77 15.06
C MET A 90 -21.97 19.11 15.80
N GLU A 91 -21.79 18.62 17.03
CA GLU A 91 -20.52 18.79 17.75
C GLU A 91 -19.41 17.90 17.21
N HIS A 92 -18.19 18.42 17.28
CA HIS A 92 -16.97 17.69 16.99
C HIS A 92 -16.76 16.59 18.04
N PHE A 93 -16.49 15.37 17.59
CA PHE A 93 -16.42 14.20 18.47
C PHE A 93 -15.39 14.34 19.61
N PHE A 94 -14.18 14.83 19.31
CA PHE A 94 -13.11 14.96 20.32
C PHE A 94 -13.08 16.31 21.04
N LEU A 95 -13.82 17.30 20.54
CA LEU A 95 -13.76 18.68 21.02
C LEU A 95 -15.20 19.12 21.23
N SER A 96 -15.75 18.81 22.41
CA SER A 96 -17.16 19.07 22.75
C SER A 96 -17.57 20.53 22.57
N ASP A 97 -16.60 21.45 22.69
CA ASP A 97 -16.83 22.90 22.60
C ASP A 97 -16.68 23.42 21.16
N THR A 98 -16.43 22.52 20.20
CA THR A 98 -16.26 22.86 18.79
C THR A 98 -17.37 22.25 17.96
N ALA A 99 -18.05 23.09 17.19
CA ALA A 99 -19.04 22.65 16.23
C ALA A 99 -18.43 22.23 14.89
N LEU A 100 -19.10 21.30 14.22
CA LEU A 100 -18.93 21.00 12.81
C LEU A 100 -19.93 21.81 12.00
N TYR A 101 -19.43 22.32 10.87
CA TYR A 101 -20.15 23.21 9.99
C TYR A 101 -20.20 22.65 8.57
N LEU A 102 -21.28 22.98 7.88
CA LEU A 102 -21.42 22.73 6.45
C LEU A 102 -20.37 23.54 5.67
N LYS A 103 -19.79 22.93 4.63
CA LYS A 103 -18.77 23.60 3.79
C LYS A 103 -19.41 24.42 2.69
N GLY A 104 -18.89 25.64 2.48
CA GLY A 104 -19.15 26.42 1.27
C GLY A 104 -20.51 27.12 1.30
N LEU A 105 -21.02 27.41 2.50
CA LEU A 105 -22.28 28.14 2.66
C LEU A 105 -22.06 29.65 2.69
N ASN A 106 -22.94 30.36 2.00
CA ASN A 106 -23.22 31.76 2.27
C ASN A 106 -24.14 31.86 3.50
N ARG A 107 -23.92 32.86 4.36
CA ARG A 107 -24.64 33.02 5.65
C ARG A 107 -26.17 33.13 5.50
N ASN A 108 -26.66 33.52 4.33
CA ASN A 108 -28.08 33.76 4.07
C ASN A 108 -28.83 32.51 3.55
N GLU A 109 -28.12 31.39 3.32
CA GLU A 109 -28.68 30.17 2.69
C GLU A 109 -28.61 28.94 3.61
N SER A 110 -28.10 29.10 4.84
CA SER A 110 -27.85 27.97 5.75
C SER A 110 -29.11 27.20 6.11
N GLU A 111 -30.21 27.89 6.42
CA GLU A 111 -31.50 27.28 6.75
C GLU A 111 -32.07 26.49 5.56
N GLN A 112 -32.06 27.09 4.36
CA GLN A 112 -32.54 26.42 3.14
C GLN A 112 -31.72 25.17 2.82
N ILE A 113 -30.40 25.22 3.01
CA ILE A 113 -29.53 24.08 2.73
C ILE A 113 -29.68 23.00 3.81
N LEU A 114 -29.84 23.36 5.08
CA LEU A 114 -30.16 22.42 6.15
C LEU A 114 -31.51 21.74 5.91
N SER A 115 -32.55 22.48 5.53
CA SER A 115 -33.85 21.92 5.17
C SER A 115 -33.75 20.92 4.01
N ARG A 116 -32.96 21.26 2.97
CA ARG A 116 -32.65 20.33 1.87
C ARG A 116 -31.88 19.10 2.33
N ILE A 117 -30.93 19.25 3.28
CA ILE A 117 -30.21 18.13 3.89
C ILE A 117 -31.18 17.20 4.62
N VAL A 118 -32.06 17.75 5.45
CA VAL A 118 -33.08 17.00 6.19
C VAL A 118 -33.97 16.20 5.24
N SER A 119 -34.53 16.86 4.22
CA SER A 119 -35.39 16.20 3.22
C SER A 119 -34.63 15.13 2.42
N THR A 120 -33.37 15.39 2.07
CA THR A 120 -32.53 14.43 1.34
C THR A 120 -32.20 13.20 2.19
N LEU A 121 -31.83 13.41 3.46
CA LEU A 121 -31.53 12.31 4.38
C LEU A 121 -32.76 11.45 4.62
N LYS A 122 -33.94 12.06 4.78
CA LYS A 122 -35.22 11.32 4.86
C LYS A 122 -35.44 10.45 3.63
N ALA A 123 -35.28 11.00 2.42
CA ALA A 123 -35.42 10.25 1.17
C ALA A 123 -34.39 9.10 1.05
N VAL A 124 -33.14 9.30 1.50
CA VAL A 124 -32.11 8.26 1.52
C VAL A 124 -32.44 7.16 2.52
N ILE A 125 -32.95 7.52 3.70
CA ILE A 125 -33.39 6.56 4.73
C ILE A 125 -34.56 5.71 4.22
N GLU A 126 -35.53 6.31 3.55
CA GLU A 126 -36.67 5.60 2.95
C GLU A 126 -36.22 4.63 1.85
N LYS A 127 -35.29 5.07 0.98
CA LYS A 127 -34.74 4.27 -0.14
C LYS A 127 -33.53 3.42 0.23
N LEU A 128 -33.23 3.28 1.53
CA LEU A 128 -31.99 2.66 1.99
C LEU A 128 -31.78 1.23 1.43
N PRO A 129 -32.78 0.32 1.45
CA PRO A 129 -32.58 -1.03 0.91
C PRO A 129 -32.14 -1.03 -0.56
N GLN A 130 -32.77 -0.21 -1.41
CA GLN A 130 -32.44 -0.12 -2.84
C GLN A 130 -31.04 0.46 -3.06
N LEU A 131 -30.67 1.49 -2.30
CA LEU A 131 -29.34 2.10 -2.36
C LEU A 131 -28.23 1.15 -1.90
N LEU A 132 -28.52 0.27 -0.93
CA LEU A 132 -27.58 -0.76 -0.50
C LEU A 132 -27.39 -1.85 -1.57
N VAL A 133 -28.46 -2.24 -2.29
CA VAL A 133 -28.34 -3.15 -3.44
C VAL A 133 -27.48 -2.53 -4.54
N GLN A 134 -27.69 -1.24 -4.85
CA GLN A 134 -26.84 -0.51 -5.81
C GLN A 134 -25.39 -0.43 -5.34
N PHE A 135 -25.17 -0.20 -4.05
CA PHE A 135 -23.83 -0.19 -3.47
C PHE A 135 -23.14 -1.54 -3.69
N ILE A 136 -23.80 -2.64 -3.33
CA ILE A 136 -23.28 -4.01 -3.53
C ILE A 136 -22.96 -4.25 -5.00
N GLY A 137 -23.87 -3.89 -5.92
CA GLY A 137 -23.63 -4.02 -7.36
C GLY A 137 -22.49 -3.15 -7.91
N SER A 138 -22.07 -2.11 -7.17
CA SER A 138 -20.93 -1.27 -7.52
C SER A 138 -19.59 -1.77 -6.96
N LEU A 139 -19.60 -2.78 -6.08
CA LEU A 139 -18.38 -3.34 -5.51
C LEU A 139 -17.69 -4.24 -6.53
N THR A 140 -16.52 -3.84 -6.99
CA THR A 140 -15.65 -4.69 -7.80
C THR A 140 -14.58 -5.33 -6.91
N PRO A 141 -14.17 -6.58 -7.21
CA PRO A 141 -12.95 -7.16 -6.64
C PRO A 141 -11.76 -6.22 -6.85
N ILE A 142 -10.76 -6.29 -5.95
CA ILE A 142 -9.54 -5.46 -6.03
C ILE A 142 -8.77 -5.74 -7.33
N ASN A 143 -8.87 -6.96 -7.88
CA ASN A 143 -8.40 -7.37 -9.20
C ASN A 143 -9.15 -8.63 -9.65
N GLU A 144 -9.03 -9.00 -10.92
CA GLU A 144 -9.66 -10.21 -11.50
C GLU A 144 -9.25 -11.50 -10.77
N SER A 145 -8.05 -11.54 -10.20
CA SER A 145 -7.52 -12.71 -9.49
C SER A 145 -7.98 -12.84 -8.01
N GLY A 146 -8.66 -11.83 -7.46
CA GLY A 146 -9.01 -11.79 -6.03
C GLY A 146 -7.80 -11.74 -5.08
N ARG A 147 -6.61 -11.39 -5.56
CA ARG A 147 -5.37 -11.37 -4.77
C ARG A 147 -5.26 -10.08 -3.96
N PHE A 148 -5.06 -10.22 -2.66
CA PHE A 148 -4.73 -9.11 -1.78
C PHE A 148 -3.21 -8.92 -1.73
N TYR A 149 -2.72 -7.89 -2.43
CA TYR A 149 -1.32 -7.47 -2.42
C TYR A 149 -0.98 -6.77 -1.11
N PHE A 150 -0.01 -7.29 -0.37
CA PHE A 150 0.37 -6.74 0.94
C PHE A 150 1.87 -6.83 1.19
N HIS A 151 2.51 -5.67 1.30
CA HIS A 151 3.95 -5.54 1.55
C HIS A 151 4.18 -4.57 2.72
N PRO A 152 4.24 -5.07 3.98
CA PRO A 152 4.31 -4.24 5.18
C PRO A 152 5.44 -3.20 5.16
N PHE A 153 6.61 -3.58 4.65
CA PHE A 153 7.81 -2.73 4.62
C PHE A 153 7.77 -1.60 3.58
N GLN A 154 6.72 -1.51 2.76
CA GLN A 154 6.48 -0.34 1.90
C GLN A 154 5.62 0.74 2.57
N ILE A 155 4.86 0.38 3.60
CA ILE A 155 3.82 1.24 4.21
C ILE A 155 4.08 1.54 5.68
N LEU A 156 5.32 1.36 6.14
CA LEU A 156 5.67 1.63 7.54
C LEU A 156 5.37 3.09 7.90
N PRO A 157 4.76 3.34 9.06
CA PRO A 157 4.44 4.70 9.50
C PRO A 157 5.71 5.50 9.87
N ASN A 158 6.79 4.80 10.21
CA ASN A 158 8.09 5.39 10.53
C ASN A 158 9.18 4.56 9.82
N LEU A 159 9.97 5.23 8.98
CA LEU A 159 11.06 4.63 8.20
C LEU A 159 12.43 4.74 8.89
N THR A 160 12.48 5.38 10.06
CA THR A 160 13.70 5.55 10.85
C THR A 160 14.20 4.20 11.34
N ALA A 161 15.49 3.96 11.19
CA ALA A 161 16.13 2.73 11.66
C ALA A 161 16.09 2.63 13.19
N ARG A 162 15.90 1.41 13.70
CA ARG A 162 16.13 1.12 15.12
C ARG A 162 17.62 0.94 15.35
N LEU A 163 18.13 1.53 16.43
CA LEU A 163 19.56 1.59 16.73
C LEU A 163 20.19 0.22 17.04
N THR A 164 19.42 -0.80 17.41
CA THR A 164 19.98 -2.13 17.68
C THR A 164 18.94 -3.24 17.53
N VAL A 165 19.26 -4.22 16.67
CA VAL A 165 18.47 -5.44 16.51
C VAL A 165 19.11 -6.58 17.28
N LYS A 166 18.57 -6.87 18.48
CA LYS A 166 19.16 -7.83 19.42
C LYS A 166 18.47 -9.19 19.46
N SER A 167 17.28 -9.35 18.88
CA SER A 167 16.54 -10.60 19.02
C SER A 167 17.19 -11.74 18.23
N ASP A 168 17.18 -12.92 18.85
CA ASP A 168 17.51 -14.21 18.25
C ASP A 168 16.53 -15.26 18.81
N PRO A 169 15.59 -15.80 18.01
CA PRO A 169 15.40 -15.58 16.58
C PRO A 169 14.91 -14.16 16.25
N LEU A 170 15.19 -13.71 15.02
CA LEU A 170 14.80 -12.39 14.53
C LEU A 170 13.27 -12.24 14.47
N LYS A 171 12.73 -11.15 15.04
CA LYS A 171 11.29 -10.85 14.92
C LYS A 171 10.97 -10.30 13.52
N TYR A 172 9.74 -10.49 13.08
CA TYR A 172 9.32 -10.09 11.73
C TYR A 172 9.57 -8.59 11.48
N GLU A 173 9.19 -7.73 12.43
CA GLU A 173 9.38 -6.29 12.33
C GLU A 173 10.85 -5.84 12.30
N GLU A 174 11.78 -6.67 12.80
CA GLU A 174 13.20 -6.38 12.82
C GLU A 174 13.90 -6.72 11.49
N ILE A 175 13.23 -7.45 10.58
CA ILE A 175 13.74 -7.75 9.24
C ILE A 175 14.09 -6.45 8.49
N TYR A 176 13.26 -5.42 8.63
CA TYR A 176 13.50 -4.11 8.02
C TYR A 176 14.87 -3.54 8.39
N ASP A 177 15.20 -3.53 9.69
CA ASP A 177 16.44 -2.95 10.20
C ASP A 177 17.66 -3.77 9.75
N VAL A 178 17.55 -5.11 9.77
CA VAL A 178 18.61 -6.00 9.29
C VAL A 178 18.89 -5.80 7.80
N VAL A 179 17.85 -5.76 6.95
CA VAL A 179 18.01 -5.52 5.51
C VAL A 179 18.61 -4.13 5.28
N ARG A 180 18.12 -3.10 5.99
CA ARG A 180 18.65 -1.74 5.91
C ARG A 180 20.15 -1.70 6.22
N GLU A 181 20.57 -2.35 7.31
CA GLU A 181 21.97 -2.40 7.73
C GLU A 181 22.84 -3.17 6.71
N CYS A 182 22.36 -4.30 6.18
CA CYS A 182 23.04 -5.02 5.11
C CYS A 182 23.33 -4.10 3.91
N LEU A 183 22.32 -3.34 3.47
CA LEU A 183 22.47 -2.41 2.34
C LEU A 183 23.50 -1.32 2.64
N GLN A 184 23.48 -0.72 3.83
CA GLN A 184 24.48 0.28 4.22
C GLN A 184 25.89 -0.29 4.30
N ARG A 185 26.07 -1.53 4.75
CA ARG A 185 27.38 -2.20 4.79
C ARG A 185 27.87 -2.52 3.37
N LEU A 186 26.99 -2.91 2.47
CA LEU A 186 27.34 -3.17 1.06
C LEU A 186 27.89 -1.92 0.36
N THR A 187 27.43 -0.71 0.71
CA THR A 187 27.91 0.54 0.08
C THR A 187 29.24 1.07 0.61
N LYS A 188 29.73 0.57 1.76
CA LYS A 188 31.04 0.98 2.30
C LYS A 188 32.17 0.41 1.45
N ASP A 189 33.29 1.12 1.34
CA ASP A 189 34.45 0.61 0.57
C ASP A 189 35.28 -0.46 1.34
N ASP A 190 34.88 -0.80 2.57
CA ASP A 190 35.55 -1.79 3.42
C ASP A 190 35.37 -3.23 2.91
N CYS A 191 36.47 -3.83 2.49
CA CYS A 191 36.58 -5.21 2.03
C CYS A 191 37.43 -6.10 2.98
N SER A 192 37.58 -5.71 4.25
CA SER A 192 38.27 -6.53 5.24
C SER A 192 37.55 -7.86 5.52
N LEU A 193 38.31 -8.87 5.96
CA LEU A 193 37.74 -10.16 6.36
C LEU A 193 36.68 -9.99 7.45
N GLN A 194 36.93 -9.10 8.42
CA GLN A 194 35.97 -8.78 9.49
C GLN A 194 34.66 -8.21 8.94
N SER A 195 34.73 -7.28 7.97
CA SER A 195 33.56 -6.72 7.30
C SER A 195 32.75 -7.80 6.57
N GLN A 196 33.45 -8.70 5.88
CA GLN A 196 32.86 -9.85 5.18
C GLN A 196 32.14 -10.81 6.14
N GLU A 197 32.80 -11.25 7.20
CA GLU A 197 32.23 -12.15 8.21
C GLU A 197 31.03 -11.51 8.91
N ASN A 198 31.16 -10.25 9.30
CA ASN A 198 30.09 -9.50 9.96
C ASN A 198 28.86 -9.31 9.06
N LEU A 199 29.06 -9.08 7.75
CA LEU A 199 27.96 -8.97 6.80
C LEU A 199 27.32 -10.34 6.53
N ALA A 200 28.11 -11.39 6.36
CA ALA A 200 27.59 -12.75 6.17
C ALA A 200 26.74 -13.22 7.37
N LEU A 201 27.21 -12.96 8.59
CA LEU A 201 26.47 -13.24 9.83
C LEU A 201 25.18 -12.42 9.93
N LEU A 202 25.20 -11.16 9.49
CA LEU A 202 23.99 -10.34 9.51
C LEU A 202 22.94 -10.84 8.52
N ILE A 203 23.36 -11.23 7.30
CA ILE A 203 22.46 -11.76 6.27
C ILE A 203 21.90 -13.12 6.69
N SER A 204 22.67 -13.98 7.37
CA SER A 204 22.20 -15.31 7.80
C SER A 204 21.09 -15.27 8.84
N ARG A 205 20.91 -14.14 9.55
CA ARG A 205 19.79 -13.93 10.49
C ARG A 205 18.43 -13.77 9.80
N LEU A 206 18.40 -13.51 8.49
CA LEU A 206 17.15 -13.31 7.77
C LEU A 206 16.36 -14.63 7.66
N PRO A 207 15.08 -14.65 8.07
CA PRO A 207 14.24 -15.85 8.04
C PRO A 207 13.78 -16.20 6.62
N ASP A 208 13.19 -17.38 6.46
CA ASP A 208 12.71 -17.87 5.15
C ASP A 208 11.57 -17.04 4.56
N CYS A 209 10.83 -16.29 5.38
CA CYS A 209 9.87 -15.33 4.86
C CYS A 209 10.49 -14.13 4.13
N ALA A 210 11.81 -13.99 4.18
CA ALA A 210 12.62 -13.04 3.43
C ALA A 210 13.64 -13.75 2.53
N PHE A 211 13.36 -14.99 2.10
CA PHE A 211 14.27 -15.84 1.32
C PHE A 211 14.88 -15.10 0.12
N THR A 212 14.05 -14.53 -0.77
CA THR A 212 14.55 -13.85 -1.97
C THR A 212 15.46 -12.67 -1.61
N THR A 213 15.11 -11.92 -0.57
CA THR A 213 15.94 -10.82 -0.07
C THR A 213 17.27 -11.31 0.49
N ARG A 214 17.24 -12.38 1.28
CA ARG A 214 18.45 -12.99 1.85
C ARG A 214 19.41 -13.45 0.77
N GLU A 215 18.93 -14.19 -0.22
CA GLU A 215 19.77 -14.70 -1.30
C GLU A 215 20.27 -13.58 -2.23
N ALA A 216 19.46 -12.56 -2.50
CA ALA A 216 19.91 -11.38 -3.24
C ALA A 216 21.04 -10.64 -2.51
N LEU A 217 20.92 -10.45 -1.20
CA LEU A 217 21.97 -9.82 -0.38
C LEU A 217 23.24 -10.68 -0.32
N LYS A 218 23.12 -12.00 -0.21
CA LYS A 218 24.28 -12.91 -0.30
C LYS A 218 24.99 -12.78 -1.65
N ALA A 219 24.23 -12.77 -2.75
CA ALA A 219 24.80 -12.62 -4.09
C ALA A 219 25.52 -11.27 -4.23
N LEU A 220 24.92 -10.17 -3.79
CA LEU A 220 25.57 -8.85 -3.76
C LEU A 220 26.85 -8.84 -2.92
N ALA A 221 26.83 -9.46 -1.74
CA ALA A 221 28.01 -9.59 -0.89
C ALA A 221 29.11 -10.39 -1.58
N CYS A 222 28.77 -11.52 -2.23
CA CYS A 222 29.72 -12.31 -3.00
C CYS A 222 30.36 -11.49 -4.13
N ILE A 223 29.57 -10.72 -4.90
CA ILE A 223 30.11 -9.86 -5.97
C ILE A 223 31.04 -8.80 -5.38
N LYS A 224 30.62 -8.13 -4.30
CA LYS A 224 31.40 -7.11 -3.59
C LYS A 224 32.78 -7.62 -3.17
N PHE A 225 32.86 -8.83 -2.63
CA PHE A 225 34.12 -9.42 -2.14
C PHE A 225 34.85 -10.28 -3.18
N GLY A 226 34.45 -10.23 -4.46
CA GLY A 226 35.16 -10.90 -5.56
C GLY A 226 34.85 -12.40 -5.74
N TYR A 227 33.84 -12.93 -5.06
CA TYR A 227 33.41 -14.33 -5.17
C TYR A 227 32.37 -14.54 -6.27
N GLN A 228 32.72 -14.19 -7.51
CA GLN A 228 31.80 -14.20 -8.66
C GLN A 228 31.13 -15.56 -8.88
N LYS A 229 31.90 -16.66 -8.88
CA LYS A 229 31.37 -18.02 -9.06
C LYS A 229 30.40 -18.44 -7.95
N THR A 230 30.59 -17.92 -6.73
CA THR A 230 29.67 -18.18 -5.62
C THR A 230 28.37 -17.39 -5.82
N ALA A 231 28.45 -16.14 -6.26
CA ALA A 231 27.28 -15.36 -6.62
C ALA A 231 26.46 -16.04 -7.74
N GLU A 232 27.12 -16.51 -8.79
CA GLU A 232 26.49 -17.27 -9.89
C GLU A 232 25.75 -18.52 -9.38
N ARG A 233 26.37 -19.28 -8.46
CA ARG A 233 25.75 -20.46 -7.86
C ARG A 233 24.51 -20.11 -7.04
N ILE A 234 24.60 -19.10 -6.18
CA ILE A 234 23.46 -18.62 -5.36
C ILE A 234 22.30 -18.23 -6.28
N VAL A 235 22.58 -17.35 -7.23
CA VAL A 235 21.59 -16.83 -8.17
C VAL A 235 20.97 -17.94 -9.03
N SER A 236 21.78 -18.93 -9.43
CA SER A 236 21.30 -20.09 -10.17
C SER A 236 20.45 -21.05 -9.33
N HIS A 237 20.73 -21.18 -8.03
CA HIS A 237 19.95 -22.03 -7.13
C HIS A 237 18.55 -21.47 -6.85
N CYS A 238 18.37 -20.16 -6.96
CA CYS A 238 17.08 -19.51 -6.85
C CYS A 238 16.23 -19.57 -8.13
N ARG A 239 16.69 -20.24 -9.21
CA ARG A 239 15.90 -20.36 -10.44
C ARG A 239 14.66 -21.23 -10.19
N GLY A 240 13.49 -20.68 -10.51
CA GLY A 240 12.20 -21.34 -10.31
C GLY A 240 11.57 -21.06 -8.95
N HIS A 241 12.29 -20.37 -8.05
CA HIS A 241 11.67 -19.77 -6.87
C HIS A 241 10.90 -18.52 -7.27
N SER A 242 9.68 -18.39 -6.77
CA SER A 242 8.85 -17.19 -6.93
C SER A 242 8.47 -16.68 -5.56
N VAL A 243 8.58 -15.35 -5.38
CA VAL A 243 8.11 -14.71 -4.16
C VAL A 243 6.60 -14.87 -4.03
N ASN A 244 6.11 -14.78 -2.79
CA ASN A 244 4.67 -14.72 -2.58
C ASN A 244 4.17 -13.28 -2.67
N ARG A 245 3.39 -13.01 -3.71
CA ARG A 245 2.96 -11.66 -4.09
C ARG A 245 1.74 -11.16 -3.33
N GLY A 246 0.99 -12.06 -2.70
CA GLY A 246 -0.20 -11.68 -1.96
C GLY A 246 -1.10 -12.87 -1.68
N ILE A 247 -2.05 -12.66 -0.78
CA ILE A 247 -2.96 -13.70 -0.31
C ILE A 247 -4.15 -13.76 -1.26
N VAL A 248 -4.47 -14.94 -1.80
CA VAL A 248 -5.65 -15.13 -2.64
C VAL A 248 -6.86 -15.33 -1.74
N TRP A 249 -7.82 -14.41 -1.80
CA TRP A 249 -9.04 -14.48 -1.01
C TRP A 249 -10.16 -14.85 -1.97
N SER A 250 -10.70 -16.07 -1.87
CA SER A 250 -11.81 -16.45 -2.73
C SER A 250 -13.05 -15.66 -2.34
N ALA A 251 -13.78 -15.14 -3.34
CA ALA A 251 -15.05 -14.46 -3.13
C ALA A 251 -16.11 -15.37 -2.48
N GLU A 252 -15.92 -16.69 -2.52
CA GLU A 252 -16.83 -17.71 -2.04
C GLU A 252 -16.61 -18.10 -0.56
N LYS A 253 -15.54 -17.66 0.10
CA LYS A 253 -15.25 -17.96 1.53
C LYS A 253 -14.86 -16.69 2.32
N PRO A 254 -15.81 -15.81 2.66
CA PRO A 254 -15.49 -14.40 2.92
C PRO A 254 -15.08 -14.02 4.35
N SER A 255 -15.46 -14.77 5.40
CA SER A 255 -15.36 -14.24 6.79
C SER A 255 -14.33 -14.95 7.69
N ALA A 256 -14.09 -16.25 7.52
CA ALA A 256 -13.12 -16.99 8.35
C ALA A 256 -11.66 -16.83 7.87
N ALA A 257 -11.45 -16.51 6.58
CA ALA A 257 -10.14 -16.53 5.92
C ALA A 257 -9.32 -15.23 6.05
N ALA A 258 -9.94 -14.16 6.56
CA ALA A 258 -9.47 -12.78 6.46
C ALA A 258 -9.04 -12.16 7.81
N ASN A 259 -8.63 -12.98 8.77
CA ASN A 259 -8.31 -12.52 10.12
C ASN A 259 -6.81 -12.23 10.33
N PHE A 260 -6.49 -11.58 11.45
CA PHE A 260 -5.12 -11.18 11.80
C PHE A 260 -4.15 -12.37 11.80
N ASP A 261 -4.53 -13.49 12.42
CA ASP A 261 -3.65 -14.65 12.56
C ASP A 261 -3.32 -15.29 11.21
N VAL A 262 -4.29 -15.37 10.29
CA VAL A 262 -4.07 -15.89 8.94
C VAL A 262 -3.09 -15.01 8.17
N VAL A 263 -3.27 -13.68 8.21
CA VAL A 263 -2.35 -12.75 7.56
C VAL A 263 -0.95 -12.87 8.17
N TRP A 264 -0.86 -12.94 9.50
CA TRP A 264 0.40 -13.01 10.21
C TRP A 264 1.15 -14.33 9.99
N GLN A 265 0.41 -15.44 9.97
CA GLN A 265 0.95 -16.76 9.61
C GLN A 265 1.49 -16.73 8.17
N TYR A 266 0.69 -16.22 7.22
CA TYR A 266 1.11 -16.10 5.83
C TYR A 266 2.41 -15.30 5.69
N LEU A 267 2.51 -14.14 6.36
CA LEU A 267 3.71 -13.30 6.32
C LEU A 267 4.96 -14.04 6.83
N ARG A 268 4.81 -14.93 7.81
CA ARG A 268 5.93 -15.66 8.42
C ARG A 268 6.29 -16.96 7.70
N SER A 269 5.33 -17.61 7.03
CA SER A 269 5.52 -18.92 6.41
C SER A 269 5.81 -18.89 4.91
N HIS A 270 5.69 -17.73 4.26
CA HIS A 270 5.98 -17.56 2.83
C HIS A 270 7.00 -16.46 2.62
N ASP A 271 7.72 -16.52 1.49
CA ASP A 271 8.62 -15.46 1.03
C ASP A 271 7.86 -14.19 0.64
N SER A 272 7.40 -13.47 1.66
CA SER A 272 6.51 -12.31 1.60
C SER A 272 7.28 -10.98 1.75
N THR A 273 8.54 -11.07 2.19
CA THR A 273 9.38 -9.95 2.61
C THR A 273 10.45 -9.64 1.58
N TRP A 274 10.00 -9.13 0.44
CA TRP A 274 10.85 -8.91 -0.75
C TRP A 274 10.74 -7.51 -1.35
N LYS A 275 9.85 -6.67 -0.82
CA LYS A 275 9.71 -5.24 -1.17
C LYS A 275 9.90 -4.35 0.05
N PHE A 276 10.71 -3.31 -0.08
CA PHE A 276 11.04 -2.39 1.01
C PHE A 276 11.11 -0.95 0.53
N CYS A 277 10.66 -0.02 1.38
CA CYS A 277 10.94 1.40 1.24
C CYS A 277 11.83 1.84 2.41
N PHE A 278 13.03 2.34 2.15
CA PHE A 278 13.97 2.79 3.16
C PHE A 278 14.13 4.30 3.15
N GLN A 279 14.40 4.87 4.33
CA GLN A 279 14.90 6.23 4.43
C GLN A 279 16.42 6.22 4.67
N PHE A 280 17.13 6.96 3.82
CA PHE A 280 18.57 7.22 3.91
C PHE A 280 18.83 8.71 3.68
N ASP A 281 19.85 9.25 4.32
CA ASP A 281 20.26 10.65 4.13
C ASP A 281 20.78 10.88 2.71
N GLU A 282 21.51 9.89 2.19
CA GLU A 282 22.03 9.86 0.84
C GLU A 282 21.63 8.56 0.14
N ARG A 283 21.65 8.58 -1.20
CA ARG A 283 21.38 7.39 -1.99
C ARG A 283 22.45 6.33 -1.73
N PRO A 284 22.08 5.09 -1.32
CA PRO A 284 23.01 3.98 -1.30
C PRO A 284 23.50 3.68 -2.73
N VAL A 285 24.82 3.68 -2.96
CA VAL A 285 25.41 3.36 -4.26
C VAL A 285 26.26 2.10 -4.15
N PHE A 286 25.88 1.05 -4.88
CA PHE A 286 26.65 -0.19 -4.98
C PHE A 286 27.76 -0.04 -6.04
N LYS A 287 28.89 0.58 -5.65
CA LYS A 287 30.00 0.89 -6.58
C LYS A 287 30.62 -0.34 -7.27
N PHE A 288 30.44 -1.52 -6.69
CA PHE A 288 30.91 -2.80 -7.23
C PHE A 288 30.01 -3.38 -8.33
N LEU A 289 28.81 -2.80 -8.55
CA LEU A 289 27.91 -3.20 -9.62
C LEU A 289 28.18 -2.39 -10.90
N PRO A 290 27.82 -2.94 -12.08
CA PRO A 290 27.79 -2.18 -13.32
C PRO A 290 26.94 -0.91 -13.19
N VAL A 291 27.34 0.17 -13.87
CA VAL A 291 26.65 1.48 -13.85
C VAL A 291 25.14 1.34 -14.09
N THR A 292 24.78 0.47 -15.02
CA THR A 292 23.41 0.08 -15.36
C THR A 292 22.61 -0.38 -14.14
N LEU A 293 23.14 -1.32 -13.35
CA LEU A 293 22.47 -1.85 -12.16
C LEU A 293 22.54 -0.88 -10.96
N ALA A 294 23.69 -0.24 -10.76
CA ALA A 294 23.87 0.77 -9.72
C ALA A 294 22.92 1.98 -9.92
N ALA A 295 22.52 2.27 -11.16
CA ALA A 295 21.52 3.29 -11.46
C ALA A 295 20.08 2.87 -11.10
N LEU A 296 19.78 1.57 -11.03
CA LEU A 296 18.46 1.04 -10.68
C LEU A 296 18.29 0.80 -9.18
N PHE A 297 19.29 0.23 -8.52
CA PHE A 297 19.17 -0.28 -7.16
C PHE A 297 19.96 0.56 -6.14
N PRO A 298 19.30 1.13 -5.11
CA PRO A 298 17.86 1.25 -4.95
C PRO A 298 17.25 2.36 -5.82
N LEU A 299 15.94 2.28 -6.08
CA LEU A 299 15.18 3.26 -6.85
C LEU A 299 14.79 4.43 -5.97
N GLN A 300 15.16 5.66 -6.35
CA GLN A 300 14.76 6.85 -5.59
C GLN A 300 13.28 7.19 -5.84
N LEU A 301 12.51 7.39 -4.76
CA LEU A 301 11.12 7.82 -4.85
C LEU A 301 11.03 9.33 -5.07
N MET A 302 10.57 9.75 -6.25
CA MET A 302 10.54 11.16 -6.68
C MET A 302 9.68 12.06 -5.77
N ASN A 303 8.61 11.51 -5.19
CA ASN A 303 7.69 12.24 -4.31
C ASN A 303 8.17 12.35 -2.85
N LYS A 304 9.27 11.68 -2.49
CA LYS A 304 9.83 11.68 -1.14
C LYS A 304 11.36 11.62 -1.18
N PRO A 305 12.03 12.79 -1.22
CA PRO A 305 13.48 12.86 -1.12
C PRO A 305 14.00 12.06 0.08
N GLY A 306 15.13 11.36 -0.09
CA GLY A 306 15.69 10.47 0.93
C GLY A 306 14.98 9.11 1.09
N CYS A 307 13.89 8.86 0.37
CA CYS A 307 13.22 7.55 0.36
C CYS A 307 13.61 6.73 -0.88
N PHE A 308 13.96 5.47 -0.64
CA PHE A 308 14.51 4.56 -1.63
C PHE A 308 13.79 3.23 -1.61
N PHE A 309 13.31 2.79 -2.77
CA PHE A 309 12.59 1.56 -2.97
C PHE A 309 13.52 0.44 -3.44
N ILE A 310 13.36 -0.74 -2.85
CA ILE A 310 14.02 -1.98 -3.27
C ILE A 310 12.98 -3.06 -3.46
N ASN A 311 13.13 -3.77 -4.57
CA ASN A 311 12.45 -5.01 -4.87
C ASN A 311 13.53 -6.08 -5.07
N SER A 312 13.60 -7.03 -4.15
CA SER A 312 14.61 -8.10 -4.16
C SER A 312 14.43 -9.07 -5.32
N GLU A 313 13.20 -9.24 -5.82
CA GLU A 313 12.93 -10.10 -6.96
C GLU A 313 13.39 -9.46 -8.27
N ALA A 314 13.12 -8.15 -8.45
CA ALA A 314 13.69 -7.39 -9.56
C ALA A 314 15.23 -7.38 -9.51
N LEU A 315 15.81 -7.25 -8.32
CA LEU A 315 17.26 -7.37 -8.11
C LEU A 315 17.77 -8.76 -8.49
N MET A 316 17.10 -9.83 -8.06
CA MET A 316 17.47 -11.20 -8.43
C MET A 316 17.37 -11.44 -9.94
N LEU A 317 16.35 -10.89 -10.60
CA LEU A 317 16.25 -10.93 -12.06
C LEU A 317 17.43 -10.21 -12.71
N ALA A 318 17.74 -8.99 -12.26
CA ALA A 318 18.87 -8.20 -12.75
C ALA A 318 20.21 -8.92 -12.57
N LEU A 319 20.45 -9.53 -11.42
CA LEU A 319 21.64 -10.32 -11.14
C LEU A 319 21.72 -11.57 -12.01
N ASN A 320 20.60 -12.26 -12.23
CA ASN A 320 20.57 -13.41 -13.13
C ASN A 320 20.97 -13.03 -14.58
N LEU A 321 20.53 -11.86 -15.03
CA LEU A 321 20.80 -11.36 -16.37
C LEU A 321 22.26 -10.92 -16.51
N GLU A 322 22.77 -10.19 -15.52
CA GLU A 322 24.16 -9.72 -15.48
C GLU A 322 25.16 -10.88 -15.39
N LEU A 323 24.89 -11.86 -14.54
CA LEU A 323 25.73 -13.05 -14.36
C LEU A 323 25.51 -14.11 -15.46
N ARG A 324 24.63 -13.85 -16.44
CA ARG A 324 24.28 -14.76 -17.54
C ARG A 324 23.90 -16.16 -17.07
N THR A 325 23.24 -16.24 -15.93
CA THR A 325 22.83 -17.51 -15.37
C THR A 325 21.64 -18.06 -16.17
N ILE A 326 20.70 -17.23 -16.60
CA ILE A 326 19.49 -17.69 -17.31
C ILE A 326 19.78 -17.92 -18.80
N GLY A 327 19.39 -19.10 -19.31
CA GLY A 327 19.46 -19.44 -20.74
C GLY A 327 18.35 -18.81 -21.58
N ASP A 328 17.11 -18.76 -21.07
CA ASP A 328 15.96 -18.11 -21.73
C ASP A 328 15.53 -16.85 -20.96
N PHE A 329 16.27 -15.76 -21.18
CA PHE A 329 16.01 -14.48 -20.51
C PHE A 329 14.80 -13.75 -21.11
N GLN A 330 14.47 -14.02 -22.37
CA GLN A 330 13.35 -13.38 -23.07
C GLN A 330 12.01 -13.80 -22.48
N SER A 331 11.84 -15.09 -22.20
CA SER A 331 10.64 -15.59 -21.54
C SER A 331 10.39 -14.90 -20.18
N LYS A 332 11.43 -14.66 -19.38
CA LYS A 332 11.28 -13.94 -18.10
C LYS A 332 10.93 -12.47 -18.26
N ILE A 333 11.51 -11.78 -19.25
CA ILE A 333 11.18 -10.38 -19.54
C ILE A 333 9.72 -10.28 -20.01
N ALA A 334 9.28 -11.21 -20.86
CA ALA A 334 7.89 -11.29 -21.30
C ALA A 334 6.94 -11.56 -20.13
N GLU A 335 7.29 -12.47 -19.22
CA GLU A 335 6.49 -12.76 -18.02
C GLU A 335 6.26 -11.50 -17.17
N VAL A 336 7.33 -10.75 -16.86
CA VAL A 336 7.24 -9.48 -16.12
C VAL A 336 6.38 -8.46 -16.87
N THR A 337 6.53 -8.39 -18.19
CA THR A 337 5.82 -7.42 -19.04
C THR A 337 4.33 -7.74 -19.20
N GLN A 338 3.91 -8.99 -19.06
CA GLN A 338 2.50 -9.40 -19.16
C GLN A 338 1.76 -9.30 -17.82
N ARG A 339 2.49 -9.31 -16.70
CA ARG A 339 1.86 -9.32 -15.38
C ARG A 339 1.30 -7.96 -14.98
N GLU A 340 0.03 -7.94 -14.58
CA GLU A 340 -0.69 -6.74 -14.17
C GLU A 340 -0.05 -6.05 -12.95
N ASP A 341 0.48 -6.84 -12.02
CA ASP A 341 1.02 -6.42 -10.72
C ASP A 341 2.53 -6.12 -10.70
N ALA A 342 3.17 -6.11 -11.87
CA ALA A 342 4.58 -5.74 -11.99
C ALA A 342 4.79 -4.28 -11.55
N ASP A 343 5.73 -4.06 -10.62
CA ASP A 343 6.05 -2.72 -10.15
C ASP A 343 7.09 -1.99 -11.01
N ASP A 344 7.30 -0.70 -10.69
CA ASP A 344 8.21 0.17 -11.42
C ASP A 344 9.62 -0.41 -11.56
N LEU A 345 10.16 -1.06 -10.52
CA LEU A 345 11.52 -1.59 -10.54
C LEU A 345 11.61 -2.90 -11.34
N GLU A 346 10.57 -3.73 -11.31
CA GLU A 346 10.45 -4.91 -12.19
C GLU A 346 10.41 -4.51 -13.66
N LEU A 347 9.58 -3.53 -14.02
CA LEU A 347 9.43 -3.05 -15.40
C LEU A 347 10.68 -2.30 -15.89
N LEU A 348 11.32 -1.51 -15.03
CA LEU A 348 12.60 -0.86 -15.36
C LEU A 348 13.69 -1.89 -15.61
N THR A 349 13.76 -2.93 -14.79
CA THR A 349 14.70 -4.05 -14.99
C THR A 349 14.42 -4.73 -16.33
N ALA A 350 13.16 -5.07 -16.63
CA ALA A 350 12.76 -5.66 -17.90
C ALA A 350 13.14 -4.77 -19.10
N ALA A 351 12.81 -3.47 -19.07
CA ALA A 351 13.14 -2.52 -20.13
C ALA A 351 14.67 -2.39 -20.36
N MET A 352 15.47 -2.50 -19.29
CA MET A 352 16.93 -2.43 -19.35
C MET A 352 17.60 -3.71 -19.81
N PHE A 353 16.89 -4.82 -19.93
CA PHE A 353 17.44 -6.08 -20.43
C PHE A 353 16.70 -6.63 -21.66
N ALA A 354 15.66 -5.95 -22.14
CA ALA A 354 14.92 -6.26 -23.36
C ALA A 354 15.85 -6.50 -24.56
N SER A 355 15.49 -7.44 -25.44
CA SER A 355 16.33 -7.85 -26.58
C SER A 355 16.60 -6.70 -27.55
N ASP A 356 15.59 -5.87 -27.78
CA ASP A 356 15.64 -4.79 -28.76
C ASP A 356 15.03 -3.48 -28.23
N ILE A 357 15.29 -2.42 -28.98
CA ILE A 357 14.89 -1.05 -28.63
C ILE A 357 13.36 -0.89 -28.66
N HIS A 358 12.66 -1.62 -29.54
CA HIS A 358 11.21 -1.52 -29.67
C HIS A 358 10.51 -2.10 -28.45
N GLU A 359 10.89 -3.31 -28.04
CA GLU A 359 10.42 -3.95 -26.81
C GLU A 359 10.73 -3.10 -25.58
N SER A 360 11.96 -2.61 -25.46
CA SER A 360 12.38 -1.70 -24.38
C SER A 360 11.49 -0.44 -24.29
N LYS A 361 11.18 0.18 -25.44
CA LYS A 361 10.27 1.34 -25.53
C LYS A 361 8.84 0.98 -25.17
N LEU A 362 8.33 -0.19 -25.55
CA LEU A 362 6.99 -0.64 -25.21
C LEU A 362 6.82 -0.81 -23.69
N ILE A 363 7.77 -1.47 -23.04
CA ILE A 363 7.81 -1.65 -21.59
C ILE A 363 7.90 -0.29 -20.89
N PHE A 364 8.78 0.59 -21.38
CA PHE A 364 8.91 1.93 -20.82
C PHE A 364 7.63 2.77 -20.96
N ASN A 365 6.93 2.68 -22.10
CA ASN A 365 5.66 3.37 -22.29
C ASN A 365 4.58 2.85 -21.34
N ARG A 366 4.57 1.54 -21.04
CA ARG A 366 3.70 0.97 -20.00
C ARG A 366 4.04 1.57 -18.63
N LEU A 367 5.31 1.62 -18.28
CA LEU A 367 5.78 2.20 -17.03
C LEU A 367 5.34 3.67 -16.88
N VAL A 368 5.50 4.50 -17.92
CA VAL A 368 5.08 5.92 -17.90
C VAL A 368 3.57 6.08 -17.71
N ARG A 369 2.76 5.13 -18.19
CA ARG A 369 1.31 5.12 -17.98
C ARG A 369 0.94 4.75 -16.53
N GLN A 370 1.70 3.85 -15.90
CA GLN A 370 1.47 3.42 -14.52
C GLN A 370 2.03 4.41 -13.50
N SER A 371 3.20 5.00 -13.80
CA SER A 371 3.95 5.86 -12.92
C SER A 371 4.27 7.16 -13.63
N SER A 372 3.80 8.28 -13.07
CA SER A 372 3.97 9.61 -13.66
C SER A 372 5.40 10.16 -13.52
N GLN A 373 6.30 9.46 -12.81
CA GLN A 373 7.61 10.02 -12.43
C GLN A 373 8.72 8.96 -12.41
N ILE A 374 9.57 8.97 -13.43
CA ILE A 374 10.79 8.13 -13.53
C ILE A 374 12.03 9.01 -13.30
N PRO A 375 12.99 8.63 -12.44
CA PRO A 375 14.20 9.42 -12.19
C PRO A 375 14.98 9.76 -13.46
N ALA A 376 15.46 11.01 -13.56
CA ALA A 376 16.17 11.51 -14.73
C ALA A 376 17.45 10.71 -15.06
N THR A 377 18.12 10.17 -14.04
CA THR A 377 19.29 9.29 -14.17
C THR A 377 18.94 8.02 -14.94
N ILE A 378 17.80 7.40 -14.64
CA ILE A 378 17.32 6.18 -15.30
C ILE A 378 16.87 6.50 -16.73
N GLN A 379 16.18 7.64 -16.93
CA GLN A 379 15.84 8.11 -18.28
C GLN A 379 17.10 8.32 -19.12
N ALA A 380 18.17 8.87 -18.56
CA ALA A 380 19.43 9.07 -19.25
C ALA A 380 20.10 7.74 -19.63
N VAL A 381 20.04 6.73 -18.76
CA VAL A 381 20.55 5.38 -19.07
C VAL A 381 19.77 4.74 -20.21
N LEU A 382 18.43 4.81 -20.18
CA LEU A 382 17.59 4.29 -21.25
C LEU A 382 17.78 5.04 -22.57
N LYS A 383 17.90 6.37 -22.53
CA LYS A 383 18.21 7.20 -23.72
C LYS A 383 19.56 6.92 -24.34
N ARG A 384 20.55 6.43 -23.58
CA ARG A 384 21.85 6.01 -24.14
C ARG A 384 21.78 4.65 -24.84
N ARG A 385 20.78 3.83 -24.49
CA ARG A 385 20.54 2.51 -25.08
C ARG A 385 19.75 2.60 -26.39
N TRP A 386 18.81 3.53 -26.47
CA TRP A 386 17.98 3.80 -27.64
C TRP A 386 18.64 4.79 -28.60
#